data_AF-A0A1B6EMB1-F1
#
_entry.id   AF-A0A1B6EMB1-F1
#
_cell.length_a   1.000
_cell.length_b   1.000
_cell.length_c   1.000
_cell.angle_alpha   90.00
_cell.angle_beta   90.00
_cell.angle_gamma   90.00
#
_symmetry.space_group_name_H-M   'P 1'
#
loop_
_entity.id
_entity.type
_entity.pdbx_description
1 polymer ?
#
loop_
_entity_poly.entity_id
_entity_poly.type
_entity_poly.pdbx_seq_one_letter_code
_entity_poly.pdbx_strand_id
1 'polypeptide(L)'
;ISEESLKKAKELFDVEETCTTPKCNSFQSVCENKIKTEDSFKRSKQRFYEEGIRDPPKFDGFKTAAGNMDKISEESLNKAKWLLDCEEHCKITSFLGFQTAGGKTVKISEESLNKAKQLFDGFKTA
;
A
#
# COMPACT_ATOMS: atom_id res chain seq x y z
N ILE A 1 23.30 -36.70 5.17
CA ILE A 1 21.95 -36.20 4.80
C ILE A 1 21.08 -37.43 4.62
N SER A 2 19.99 -37.59 5.37
CA SER A 2 19.13 -38.78 5.23
C SER A 2 18.27 -38.67 3.97
N GLU A 3 17.91 -39.80 3.36
CA GLU A 3 16.96 -39.81 2.24
C GLU A 3 15.61 -39.18 2.62
N GLU A 4 15.21 -39.33 3.88
CA GLU A 4 14.02 -38.68 4.45
C GLU A 4 14.13 -37.14 4.43
N SER A 5 15.32 -36.59 4.69
CA SER A 5 15.57 -35.14 4.61
C SER A 5 15.45 -34.64 3.17
N LEU A 6 15.93 -35.41 2.19
CA LEU A 6 15.84 -35.07 0.78
C LEU A 6 14.40 -35.17 0.27
N LYS A 7 13.64 -36.17 0.72
CA LYS A 7 12.23 -36.33 0.37
C LYS A 7 11.37 -35.19 0.93
N LYS A 8 11.61 -34.82 2.19
CA LYS A 8 10.91 -33.70 2.84
C LYS A 8 11.26 -32.35 2.22
N ALA A 9 12.52 -32.15 1.84
CA ALA A 9 12.94 -30.94 1.10
C ALA A 9 12.26 -30.88 -0.27
N LYS A 10 12.13 -32.00 -0.98
CA LYS A 10 11.44 -32.06 -2.27
C LYS A 10 9.94 -31.79 -2.15
N GLU A 11 9.25 -32.34 -1.14
CA GLU A 11 7.85 -31.99 -0.84
C GLU A 11 7.64 -30.51 -0.51
N LEU A 12 8.65 -29.84 0.09
CA LEU A 12 8.64 -28.39 0.33
C LEU A 12 8.76 -27.54 -0.95
N PHE A 13 9.32 -28.10 -2.04
CA PHE A 13 9.45 -27.41 -3.33
C PHE A 13 8.37 -27.82 -4.35
N ASP A 14 7.71 -28.97 -4.16
CA ASP A 14 6.62 -29.47 -5.03
C ASP A 14 5.22 -29.02 -4.54
N VAL A 15 5.12 -28.39 -3.36
CA VAL A 15 3.94 -27.58 -3.03
C VAL A 15 3.96 -26.39 -3.99
N GLU A 16 3.13 -26.45 -5.02
CA GLU A 16 2.62 -25.24 -5.67
C GLU A 16 1.75 -24.47 -4.66
N GLU A 17 2.40 -23.98 -3.61
CA GLU A 17 2.07 -22.66 -3.13
C GLU A 17 2.41 -21.78 -4.32
N THR A 18 1.38 -21.29 -5.00
CA THR A 18 1.49 -20.03 -5.73
C THR A 18 1.81 -18.95 -4.70
N CYS A 19 3.06 -18.96 -4.22
CA CYS A 19 3.72 -17.79 -3.72
C CYS A 19 3.94 -16.93 -4.96
N THR A 20 2.92 -16.15 -5.33
CA THR A 20 3.19 -14.85 -5.91
C THR A 20 3.99 -14.07 -4.88
N THR A 21 5.29 -14.35 -4.78
CA THR A 21 6.23 -13.41 -4.19
C THR A 21 6.13 -12.18 -5.08
N PRO A 22 5.64 -11.03 -4.60
CA PRO A 22 5.83 -9.82 -5.36
C PRO A 22 7.33 -9.59 -5.26
N LYS A 23 8.01 -9.77 -6.39
CA LYS A 23 9.34 -9.28 -6.65
C LYS A 23 9.37 -7.83 -6.16
N CYS A 24 9.96 -7.59 -5.00
CA CYS A 24 9.90 -6.31 -4.30
C CYS A 24 10.82 -5.29 -4.99
N ASN A 25 10.40 -4.86 -6.17
CA ASN A 25 10.99 -3.72 -6.85
C ASN A 25 10.25 -2.48 -6.35
N SER A 26 10.88 -1.74 -5.43
CA SER A 26 10.60 -0.31 -5.16
C SER A 26 9.13 0.07 -4.95
N PHE A 27 8.71 0.21 -3.68
CA PHE A 27 7.45 0.85 -3.26
C PHE A 27 6.18 0.35 -3.97
N GLN A 28 5.92 -0.96 -3.91
CA GLN A 28 4.59 -1.46 -4.20
C GLN A 28 3.69 -1.18 -2.99
N SER A 29 2.71 -0.30 -3.16
CA SER A 29 1.61 -0.13 -2.21
C SER A 29 0.93 -1.49 -2.03
N VAL A 30 1.12 -2.09 -0.85
CA VAL A 30 0.50 -3.36 -0.45
C VAL A 30 -0.99 -3.10 -0.26
N CYS A 31 -1.76 -3.14 -1.36
CA CYS A 31 -3.22 -3.10 -1.33
C CYS A 31 -3.82 -4.49 -1.04
N GLU A 32 -3.14 -5.34 -0.26
CA GLU A 32 -3.69 -6.62 0.22
C GLU A 32 -4.26 -6.54 1.64
N ASN A 33 -4.40 -5.34 2.19
CA ASN A 33 -5.18 -5.17 3.39
C ASN A 33 -6.65 -5.07 2.99
N LYS A 34 -7.29 -6.25 2.87
CA LYS A 34 -8.73 -6.38 3.07
C LYS A 34 -8.99 -5.83 4.47
N ILE A 35 -9.32 -4.54 4.57
CA ILE A 35 -9.63 -3.92 5.85
C ILE A 35 -10.79 -4.76 6.38
N LYS A 36 -10.54 -5.55 7.43
CA LYS A 36 -11.58 -6.31 8.13
C LYS A 36 -12.38 -5.31 8.97
N THR A 37 -13.00 -4.35 8.30
CA THR A 37 -13.58 -3.15 8.90
C THR A 37 -14.84 -3.50 9.66
N GLU A 38 -15.60 -4.47 9.18
CA GLU A 38 -16.91 -4.78 9.75
C GLU A 38 -16.80 -5.44 11.13
N ASP A 39 -15.94 -6.45 11.29
CA ASP A 39 -15.78 -7.17 12.56
C ASP A 39 -15.02 -6.36 13.62
N SER A 40 -14.03 -5.56 13.20
CA SER A 40 -13.29 -4.67 14.10
C SER A 40 -14.14 -3.48 14.58
N PHE A 41 -15.03 -2.97 13.73
CA PHE A 41 -15.99 -1.93 14.10
C PHE A 41 -17.05 -2.48 15.07
N LYS A 42 -17.59 -3.68 14.82
CA LYS A 42 -18.54 -4.36 15.74
C LYS A 42 -17.91 -4.61 17.11
N ARG A 43 -16.68 -5.10 17.15
CA ARG A 43 -15.94 -5.35 18.41
C ARG A 43 -15.65 -4.06 19.18
N SER A 44 -15.33 -2.98 18.47
CA SER A 44 -15.14 -1.66 19.09
C SER A 44 -16.46 -1.14 19.66
N LYS A 45 -17.58 -1.28 18.92
CA LYS A 45 -18.92 -0.89 19.35
C LYS A 45 -19.40 -1.69 20.57
N GLN A 46 -19.09 -2.98 20.65
CA GLN A 46 -19.43 -3.84 21.80
C GLN A 46 -18.77 -3.38 23.11
N ARG A 47 -17.51 -2.93 23.08
CA ARG A 47 -16.82 -2.43 24.29
C ARG A 47 -17.46 -1.17 24.90
N PHE A 48 -18.13 -0.34 24.10
CA PHE A 48 -18.84 0.83 24.62
C PHE A 48 -20.08 0.47 25.44
N TYR A 49 -20.72 -0.68 25.17
CA TYR A 49 -21.90 -1.14 25.92
C TYR A 49 -21.54 -1.86 27.24
N GLU A 50 -20.37 -2.50 27.31
CA GLU A 50 -19.94 -3.26 28.50
C GLU A 50 -19.41 -2.36 29.64
N GLU A 51 -18.96 -1.13 29.37
CA GLU A 51 -18.48 -0.17 30.40
C GLU A 51 -19.54 0.83 30.92
N GLY A 52 -20.83 0.61 30.64
CA GLY A 52 -21.91 1.46 31.19
C GLY A 52 -21.94 2.90 30.67
N ILE A 53 -21.19 3.22 29.60
CA ILE A 53 -21.28 4.49 28.89
C ILE A 53 -22.52 4.44 27.99
N ARG A 54 -23.62 5.01 28.51
CA ARG A 54 -24.95 4.99 27.88
C ARG A 54 -25.02 5.73 26.54
N ASP A 55 -24.06 6.61 26.27
CA ASP A 55 -24.00 7.38 25.03
C ASP A 55 -22.59 7.27 24.40
N PRO A 56 -22.45 6.68 23.21
CA PRO A 56 -21.16 6.63 22.53
C PRO A 56 -20.63 8.05 22.32
N PRO A 57 -19.31 8.29 22.47
CA PRO A 57 -18.74 9.61 22.33
C PRO A 57 -19.11 10.18 20.95
N LYS A 58 -19.75 11.34 20.95
CA LYS A 58 -20.16 12.02 19.73
C LYS A 58 -18.93 12.45 18.95
N PHE A 59 -18.81 12.01 17.71
CA PHE A 59 -17.76 12.46 16.80
C PHE A 59 -18.10 13.86 16.29
N ASP A 60 -17.42 14.88 16.82
CA ASP A 60 -17.60 16.29 16.43
C ASP A 60 -16.73 16.72 15.22
N GLY A 61 -16.26 15.75 14.43
CA GLY A 61 -15.41 16.00 13.26
C GLY A 61 -13.94 16.30 13.60
N PHE A 62 -13.17 16.65 12.58
CA PHE A 62 -11.77 17.05 12.72
C PHE A 62 -11.70 18.55 13.05
N LYS A 63 -10.98 18.87 14.13
CA LYS A 63 -10.76 20.25 14.58
C LYS A 63 -9.26 20.58 14.46
N THR A 64 -8.97 21.79 14.02
CA THR A 64 -7.62 22.37 14.05
C THR A 64 -7.16 22.59 15.50
N ALA A 65 -5.86 22.81 15.72
CA ALA A 65 -5.32 23.10 17.06
C ALA A 65 -5.96 24.35 17.73
N ALA A 66 -6.50 25.26 16.93
CA ALA A 66 -7.26 26.43 17.39
C ALA A 66 -8.72 26.10 17.76
N GLY A 67 -9.16 24.84 17.63
CA GLY A 67 -10.51 24.39 17.94
C GLY A 67 -11.53 24.57 16.81
N ASN A 68 -11.14 25.19 15.69
CA ASN A 68 -12.03 25.39 14.54
C ASN A 68 -12.22 24.09 13.76
N MET A 69 -13.45 23.81 13.35
CA MET A 69 -13.77 22.67 12.49
C MET A 69 -13.12 22.86 11.12
N ASP A 70 -12.35 21.86 10.69
CA ASP A 70 -11.72 21.90 9.38
C ASP A 70 -12.75 21.50 8.31
N LYS A 71 -12.96 22.37 7.31
CA LYS A 71 -13.92 22.09 6.23
C LYS A 71 -13.26 21.20 5.19
N ILE A 72 -13.62 19.93 5.22
CA ILE A 72 -13.15 18.99 4.19
C ILE A 72 -13.86 19.32 2.88
N SER A 73 -13.09 19.58 1.81
CA SER A 73 -13.65 19.82 0.48
C SER A 73 -14.19 18.52 -0.12
N GLU A 74 -15.23 18.64 -0.96
CA GLU A 74 -15.79 17.52 -1.71
C GLU A 74 -14.74 16.85 -2.61
N GLU A 75 -13.83 17.63 -3.20
CA GLU A 75 -12.69 17.13 -3.97
C GLU A 75 -11.81 16.19 -3.14
N SER A 76 -11.50 16.57 -1.89
CA SER A 76 -10.70 15.76 -0.98
C SER A 76 -11.40 14.45 -0.62
N LEU A 77 -12.71 14.50 -0.39
CA LEU A 77 -13.53 13.32 -0.11
C LEU A 77 -13.59 12.36 -1.31
N ASN A 78 -13.78 12.91 -2.52
CA ASN A 78 -13.80 12.11 -3.75
C ASN A 78 -12.45 11.45 -4.02
N LYS A 79 -11.35 12.17 -3.75
CA LYS A 79 -10.00 11.59 -3.86
C LYS A 79 -9.75 10.49 -2.83
N ALA A 80 -10.20 10.68 -1.59
CA ALA A 80 -10.11 9.65 -0.55
C ALA A 80 -10.95 8.41 -0.91
N LYS A 81 -12.16 8.61 -1.44
CA LYS A 81 -13.00 7.51 -1.94
C LYS A 81 -12.29 6.73 -3.05
N TRP A 82 -11.72 7.42 -4.04
CA TRP A 82 -10.94 6.79 -5.11
C TRP A 82 -9.74 5.97 -4.58
N LEU A 83 -9.05 6.46 -3.54
CA LEU A 83 -7.94 5.73 -2.90
C LEU A 83 -8.39 4.49 -2.11
N LEU A 84 -9.65 4.45 -1.66
CA LEU A 84 -10.20 3.33 -0.88
C LEU A 84 -10.92 2.30 -1.75
N ASP A 85 -11.41 2.70 -2.93
CA ASP A 85 -12.17 1.86 -3.87
C ASP A 85 -11.24 1.02 -4.79
N CYS A 86 -10.12 0.55 -4.24
CA CYS A 86 -9.03 -0.13 -4.96
C CYS A 86 -9.44 -1.41 -5.71
N GLU A 87 -10.64 -1.96 -5.49
CA GLU A 87 -11.07 -3.24 -6.09
C GLU A 87 -11.19 -3.20 -7.64
N GLU A 88 -11.45 -2.03 -8.25
CA GLU A 88 -11.53 -1.92 -9.71
C GLU A 88 -10.57 -0.88 -10.35
N HIS A 89 -10.13 0.13 -9.60
CA HIS A 89 -9.34 1.25 -10.14
C HIS A 89 -7.84 1.23 -9.83
N CYS A 90 -7.36 0.23 -9.10
CA CYS A 90 -5.91 -0.10 -9.08
C CYS A 90 -5.44 -0.83 -10.34
N LYS A 91 -6.27 -0.91 -11.38
CA LYS A 91 -5.82 -1.24 -12.73
C LYS A 91 -5.05 -0.05 -13.29
N ILE A 92 -3.77 -0.01 -12.94
CA ILE A 92 -2.73 0.74 -13.62
C ILE A 92 -2.96 2.25 -13.52
N THR A 93 -2.58 2.84 -12.38
CA THR A 93 -2.04 4.20 -12.45
C THR A 93 -0.86 4.12 -13.41
N SER A 94 -1.04 4.58 -14.65
CA SER A 94 0.02 4.60 -15.64
C SER A 94 1.22 5.31 -15.02
N PHE A 95 2.40 4.71 -15.15
CA PHE A 95 3.61 5.34 -14.62
C PHE A 95 3.79 6.69 -15.30
N LEU A 96 3.56 7.78 -14.56
CA LEU A 96 3.65 9.16 -15.05
C LEU A 96 5.09 9.69 -15.09
N GLY A 97 6.08 8.82 -14.87
CA GLY A 97 7.47 9.23 -14.70
C GLY A 97 7.77 9.77 -13.31
N PHE A 98 8.98 10.33 -13.16
CA PHE A 98 9.40 11.00 -11.94
C PHE A 98 8.84 12.43 -11.91
N GLN A 99 8.40 12.88 -10.74
CA GLN A 99 7.92 14.23 -10.51
C GLN A 99 8.64 14.86 -9.31
N THR A 100 8.79 16.18 -9.32
CA THR A 100 9.28 16.92 -8.15
C THR A 100 8.23 16.95 -7.05
N ALA A 101 8.62 17.33 -5.83
CA ALA A 101 7.67 17.49 -4.71
C ALA A 101 6.51 18.48 -5.03
N GLY A 102 6.72 19.39 -5.98
CA GLY A 102 5.68 20.30 -6.50
C GLY A 102 4.84 19.73 -7.63
N GLY A 103 4.94 18.44 -7.94
CA GLY A 103 4.14 17.76 -8.98
C GLY A 103 4.59 18.05 -10.42
N LYS A 104 5.78 18.62 -10.64
CA LYS A 104 6.30 18.87 -12.00
C LYS A 104 7.09 17.66 -12.50
N THR A 105 6.80 17.18 -13.72
CA THR A 105 7.54 16.07 -14.34
C THR A 105 9.02 16.39 -14.51
N VAL A 106 9.88 15.46 -14.10
CA VAL A 106 11.33 15.52 -14.29
C VAL A 106 11.65 15.04 -15.71
N LYS A 107 12.27 15.89 -16.53
CA LYS A 107 12.74 15.53 -17.88
C LYS A 107 14.09 14.82 -17.78
N ILE A 108 14.22 13.67 -18.41
CA ILE A 108 15.46 12.90 -18.47
C ILE A 108 16.04 13.00 -19.88
N SER A 109 17.32 13.38 -20.00
CA SER A 109 18.01 13.44 -21.29
C SER A 109 18.51 12.07 -21.74
N GLU A 110 18.60 11.86 -23.05
CA GLU A 110 19.13 10.62 -23.63
C GLU A 110 20.58 10.33 -23.19
N GLU A 111 21.41 11.37 -23.09
CA GLU A 111 22.78 11.26 -22.58
C GLU A 111 22.83 10.67 -21.16
N SER A 112 21.90 11.10 -20.28
CA SER A 112 21.81 10.59 -18.91
C SER A 112 21.41 9.11 -18.89
N LEU A 113 20.50 8.69 -19.77
CA LEU A 113 20.10 7.29 -19.91
C LEU A 113 21.26 6.42 -20.41
N ASN A 114 22.05 6.91 -21.37
CA ASN A 114 23.20 6.18 -21.90
C ASN A 114 24.31 6.01 -20.84
N LYS A 115 24.59 7.06 -20.04
CA LYS A 115 25.51 6.97 -18.90
C LYS A 115 25.04 5.95 -17.87
N ALA A 116 23.75 5.93 -17.54
CA ALA A 116 23.19 4.94 -16.61
C ALA A 116 23.36 3.50 -17.13
N LYS A 117 23.07 3.25 -18.42
CA LYS A 117 23.29 1.93 -19.04
C LYS A 117 24.74 1.47 -18.92
N GLN A 118 25.70 2.34 -19.26
CA GLN A 118 27.13 2.02 -19.15
C GLN A 118 27.55 1.69 -17.71
N LEU A 119 27.03 2.42 -16.72
CA LEU A 119 27.28 2.11 -15.31
C LEU A 119 26.79 0.69 -14.97
N PHE A 120 25.56 0.34 -15.34
CA PHE A 120 25.00 -0.99 -15.05
C PHE A 120 25.68 -2.14 -15.81
N ASP A 121 26.11 -1.92 -17.04
CA ASP A 121 26.82 -2.96 -17.81
C ASP A 121 28.25 -3.18 -17.28
N GLY A 122 28.89 -2.15 -16.72
CA GLY A 122 30.17 -2.29 -16.02
C GLY A 122 30.12 -3.15 -14.75
N PHE A 123 28.93 -3.37 -14.17
CA PHE A 123 28.76 -4.24 -12.99
C PHE A 123 28.49 -5.72 -13.32
N LYS A 124 28.20 -6.08 -14.58
CA LYS A 124 27.93 -7.48 -14.97
C LYS A 124 29.18 -8.34 -15.16
N THR A 125 30.37 -7.73 -15.12
CA THR A 125 31.65 -8.39 -15.42
C THR A 125 32.56 -8.59 -14.20
N ALA A 126 31.99 -8.71 -12.99
CA ALA A 126 32.73 -9.05 -11.77
C ALA A 126 32.46 -10.50 -11.34
#